data_AF-A0A921QUS3-F1
#
_entry.id   AF-A0A921QUS3-F1
#
_cell.length_a   1.000
_cell.length_b   1.000
_cell.length_c   1.000
_cell.angle_alpha   90.00
_cell.angle_beta   90.00
_cell.angle_gamma   90.00
#
_symmetry.space_group_name_H-M   'P 1'
#
loop_
_entity.id
_entity.type
_entity.pdbx_description
1 polymer ?
#
loop_
_entity_poly.entity_id
_entity_poly.type
_entity_poly.pdbx_seq_one_letter_code
_entity_poly.pdbx_strand_id
1 'polypeptide(L)'
;EIYKNKTSPNPSPPLPSLVLPVYDPPPPPLAMGLLDALYRVVMRRNAVYVTFVVAGAFAGERAVDYGVHKIWDMNNLGKRYEDIPVLGQRPAEE
;
A
#
# COMPACT_ATOMS: atom_id res chain seq x y z
N GLU A 1 -8.48 20.16 84.28
CA GLU A 1 -9.25 19.99 83.03
C GLU A 1 -8.69 20.71 81.80
N ILE A 2 -7.42 21.16 81.77
CA ILE A 2 -6.94 22.06 80.69
C ILE A 2 -6.09 21.34 79.61
N TYR A 3 -5.82 20.04 79.74
CA TYR A 3 -4.90 19.31 78.84
C TYR A 3 -5.49 18.07 78.18
N LYS A 4 -6.77 18.09 77.80
CA LYS A 4 -7.42 16.93 77.16
C LYS A 4 -8.18 17.26 75.88
N ASN A 5 -7.69 18.21 75.07
CA ASN A 5 -8.43 18.61 73.87
C ASN A 5 -7.59 19.02 72.64
N LYS A 6 -6.50 18.29 72.35
CA LYS A 6 -5.75 18.45 71.09
C LYS A 6 -5.16 17.14 70.59
N THR A 7 -6.01 16.19 70.19
CA THR A 7 -5.65 15.15 69.20
C THR A 7 -6.90 14.33 68.88
N SER A 8 -7.77 14.87 68.04
CA SER A 8 -8.51 14.04 67.11
C SER A 8 -8.09 14.51 65.72
N PRO A 9 -7.51 13.66 64.86
CA PRO A 9 -7.23 14.05 63.49
C PRO A 9 -8.56 14.41 62.82
N ASN A 10 -8.61 15.61 62.24
CA ASN A 10 -9.73 16.04 61.43
C ASN A 10 -9.97 14.98 60.34
N PRO A 11 -11.19 14.42 60.16
CA PRO A 11 -11.43 13.46 59.10
C PRO A 11 -10.98 14.08 57.77
N SER A 12 -10.14 13.36 57.04
CA SER A 12 -9.74 13.77 55.70
C SER A 12 -11.00 14.02 54.87
N PRO A 13 -11.03 15.07 54.04
CA PRO A 13 -12.13 15.23 53.09
C PRO A 13 -12.24 13.94 52.25
N PRO A 14 -13.45 13.49 51.90
CA PRO A 14 -13.59 12.35 51.02
C PRO A 14 -12.81 12.64 49.73
N LEU A 15 -12.03 11.67 49.28
CA LEU A 15 -11.31 11.80 48.01
C LEU A 15 -12.35 12.18 46.94
N PRO A 16 -12.05 13.16 46.06
CA PRO A 16 -12.92 13.41 44.93
C PRO A 16 -13.11 12.07 44.23
N SER A 17 -14.37 11.63 44.13
CA SER A 17 -14.74 10.43 43.38
C SER A 17 -14.12 10.58 42.00
N LEU A 18 -13.12 9.74 41.71
CA LEU A 18 -12.48 9.67 40.40
C LEU A 18 -13.57 9.29 39.41
N VAL A 19 -14.23 10.30 38.84
CA VAL A 19 -14.93 10.14 37.58
C VAL A 19 -13.81 9.81 36.61
N LEU A 20 -13.56 8.51 36.44
CA LEU A 20 -12.70 8.03 35.37
C LEU A 20 -13.22 8.74 34.12
N PRO A 21 -12.34 9.32 33.28
CA PRO A 21 -12.80 9.83 32.00
C PRO A 21 -13.60 8.70 31.37
N VAL A 22 -14.87 8.98 31.05
CA VAL A 22 -15.67 8.07 30.24
C VAL A 22 -14.78 7.76 29.05
N TYR A 23 -14.37 6.50 28.93
CA TYR A 23 -13.55 6.07 27.80
C TYR A 23 -14.47 6.12 26.59
N ASP A 24 -14.51 7.26 25.90
CA ASP A 24 -15.09 7.29 24.57
C ASP A 24 -14.28 6.31 23.73
N PRO A 25 -14.87 5.19 23.28
CA PRO A 25 -14.15 4.29 22.39
C PRO A 25 -13.73 5.11 21.17
N PRO A 26 -12.48 4.96 20.68
CA PRO A 26 -12.04 5.68 19.51
C PRO A 26 -13.04 5.41 18.37
N PRO A 27 -13.45 6.45 17.63
CA PRO A 27 -14.43 6.27 16.55
C PRO A 27 -13.94 5.16 15.61
N PRO A 28 -14.82 4.25 15.17
CA PRO A 28 -14.42 3.22 14.23
C PRO A 28 -13.82 3.89 13.01
N PRO A 29 -12.68 3.41 12.47
CA PRO A 29 -12.02 4.06 11.35
C PRO A 29 -13.01 4.15 10.19
N LEU A 30 -13.36 5.39 9.84
CA LEU A 30 -14.30 5.72 8.78
C LEU A 30 -13.65 5.32 7.44
N ALA A 31 -14.22 4.32 6.77
CA ALA A 31 -13.83 3.81 5.45
C ALA A 31 -12.34 3.51 5.25
N MET A 32 -11.96 2.23 5.35
CA MET A 32 -10.64 1.76 4.95
C MET A 32 -10.45 1.95 3.44
N GLY A 33 -9.52 2.80 3.02
CA GLY A 33 -9.28 3.07 1.61
C GLY A 33 -8.82 1.81 0.86
N LEU A 34 -9.07 1.74 -0.46
CA LEU A 34 -8.61 0.62 -1.30
C LEU A 34 -7.10 0.38 -1.15
N LEU A 35 -6.32 1.46 -1.06
CA LEU A 35 -4.87 1.39 -0.87
C LEU A 35 -4.49 0.85 0.52
N ASP A 36 -5.26 1.17 1.57
CA ASP A 36 -5.05 0.59 2.91
C ASP A 36 -5.36 -0.91 2.93
N ALA A 37 -6.41 -1.32 2.22
CA ALA A 37 -6.74 -2.74 2.06
C ALA A 37 -5.63 -3.47 1.29
N LEU A 38 -5.15 -2.90 0.19
CA LEU A 38 -4.04 -3.46 -0.60
C LEU A 38 -2.75 -3.56 0.24
N TYR A 39 -2.43 -2.52 1.00
CA TYR A 39 -1.27 -2.51 1.89
C TYR A 39 -1.35 -3.62 2.94
N ARG A 40 -2.51 -3.78 3.58
CA ARG A 40 -2.71 -4.85 4.58
C ARG A 40 -2.55 -6.24 4.01
N VAL A 41 -2.96 -6.45 2.76
CA VAL A 41 -2.87 -7.76 2.08
C VAL A 41 -1.46 -8.04 1.59
N VAL A 42 -0.85 -7.08 0.91
CA VAL A 42 0.39 -7.31 0.15
C VAL A 42 1.64 -6.92 0.93
N MET A 43 1.59 -5.79 1.65
CA MET A 43 2.79 -5.18 2.25
C MET A 43 3.03 -5.60 3.70
N ARG A 44 2.00 -6.06 4.43
CA ARG A 44 2.09 -6.29 5.88
C ARG A 44 3.01 -7.43 6.30
N ARG A 45 3.20 -8.45 5.47
CA ARG A 45 4.01 -9.63 5.79
C ARG A 45 5.18 -9.73 4.81
N ASN A 46 6.42 -9.75 5.32
CA ASN A 46 7.63 -9.80 4.50
C ASN A 46 7.61 -10.93 3.46
N ALA A 47 7.18 -12.13 3.85
CA ALA A 47 7.08 -13.25 2.92
C ALA A 47 6.09 -12.96 1.78
N VAL A 48 4.90 -12.43 2.08
CA VAL A 48 3.90 -12.07 1.08
C VAL A 48 4.42 -10.96 0.18
N TYR A 49 5.01 -9.92 0.78
CA TYR A 49 5.60 -8.79 0.06
C TYR A 49 6.65 -9.25 -0.96
N VAL A 50 7.64 -10.05 -0.53
CA VAL A 50 8.71 -10.53 -1.42
C VAL A 50 8.15 -11.39 -2.54
N THR A 51 7.22 -12.30 -2.24
CA THR A 51 6.58 -13.11 -3.29
C THR A 51 5.79 -12.27 -4.28
N PHE A 52 5.10 -11.24 -3.81
CA PHE A 52 4.36 -10.32 -4.65
C PHE A 52 5.28 -9.48 -5.53
N VAL A 53 6.42 -9.01 -5.01
CA VAL A 53 7.44 -8.29 -5.79
C VAL A 53 7.99 -9.19 -6.90
N VAL A 54 8.36 -10.42 -6.58
CA VAL A 54 8.90 -11.37 -7.57
C VAL A 54 7.85 -11.72 -8.63
N ALA A 55 6.64 -12.10 -8.21
CA ALA A 55 5.56 -12.43 -9.13
C ALA A 55 5.17 -11.22 -10.00
N GLY A 56 5.10 -10.03 -9.40
CA GLY A 56 4.84 -8.78 -10.08
C GLY A 56 5.92 -8.41 -11.09
N ALA A 57 7.19 -8.68 -10.80
CA ALA A 57 8.29 -8.47 -11.73
C ALA A 57 8.17 -9.40 -12.95
N PHE A 58 7.91 -10.70 -12.75
CA PHE A 58 7.75 -11.64 -13.87
C PHE A 58 6.54 -11.31 -14.75
N ALA A 59 5.41 -10.95 -14.15
CA ALA A 59 4.23 -10.55 -14.91
C ALA A 59 4.44 -9.18 -15.59
N GLY A 60 5.06 -8.24 -14.89
CA GLY A 60 5.33 -6.88 -15.35
C GLY A 60 6.28 -6.85 -16.55
N GLU A 61 7.36 -7.64 -16.53
CA GLU A 61 8.29 -7.79 -17.65
C GLU A 61 7.54 -8.12 -18.94
N ARG A 62 6.71 -9.16 -18.93
CA ARG A 62 5.96 -9.60 -20.12
C ARG A 62 4.94 -8.58 -20.58
N ALA A 63 4.27 -7.91 -19.64
CA ALA A 63 3.30 -6.87 -19.96
C ALA A 63 3.97 -5.65 -20.62
N VAL A 64 5.11 -5.22 -20.08
CA VAL A 64 5.88 -4.08 -20.61
C VAL A 64 6.47 -4.42 -21.97
N ASP A 65 7.13 -5.58 -22.12
CA ASP A 65 7.71 -6.00 -23.40
C ASP A 65 6.66 -6.05 -24.50
N TYR A 66 5.52 -6.70 -24.23
CA TYR A 66 4.42 -6.79 -25.19
C TYR A 66 3.85 -5.40 -25.51
N GLY A 67 3.61 -4.58 -24.50
CA GLY A 67 3.05 -3.25 -24.67
C GLY A 67 3.95 -2.34 -25.49
N VAL A 68 5.24 -2.28 -25.15
CA VAL A 68 6.23 -1.44 -25.84
C VAL A 68 6.43 -1.92 -27.27
N HIS A 69 6.58 -3.24 -27.49
CA HIS A 69 6.74 -3.80 -28.83
C HIS A 69 5.52 -3.48 -29.70
N LYS A 70 4.30 -3.61 -29.15
CA LYS A 70 3.08 -3.28 -29.88
C LYS A 70 2.98 -1.81 -30.26
N ILE A 71 3.33 -0.91 -29.33
CA ILE A 71 3.35 0.53 -29.59
C ILE A 71 4.40 0.86 -30.67
N TRP A 72 5.57 0.24 -30.59
CA TRP A 72 6.63 0.42 -31.58
C TRP A 72 6.20 -0.06 -32.97
N ASP A 73 5.60 -1.24 -33.06
CA ASP A 73 5.07 -1.79 -34.31
C ASP A 73 4.07 -0.85 -34.95
N MET A 74 3.11 -0.36 -34.17
CA MET A 74 2.09 0.57 -34.63
C MET A 74 2.70 1.88 -35.15
N ASN A 75 3.74 2.38 -34.48
CA ASN A 75 4.39 3.62 -34.87
C ASN A 75 5.32 3.46 -36.09
N ASN A 76 5.78 2.24 -36.39
CA ASN A 76 6.71 1.95 -37.47
C ASN A 76 6.10 1.12 -38.61
N LEU A 77 4.76 1.07 -38.69
CA LEU A 77 4.04 0.45 -39.80
C LEU A 77 4.57 0.98 -41.14
N GLY A 78 4.86 0.06 -42.07
CA GLY A 78 5.39 0.37 -43.39
C GLY A 78 6.91 0.59 -43.44
N LYS A 79 7.60 0.58 -42.30
CA LYS A 79 9.06 0.75 -42.20
C LYS A 79 9.78 -0.48 -41.69
N ARG A 80 9.04 -1.48 -41.20
CA ARG A 80 9.62 -2.73 -40.68
C ARG A 80 10.08 -3.59 -41.84
N TYR A 81 11.01 -4.50 -41.56
CA TYR A 81 11.45 -5.48 -42.54
C TYR A 81 10.28 -6.26 -43.13
N GLU A 82 9.31 -6.67 -42.31
CA GLU A 82 8.13 -7.40 -42.80
C GLU A 82 7.27 -6.60 -43.80
N ASP A 83 7.34 -5.27 -43.78
CA ASP A 83 6.49 -4.40 -44.59
C ASP A 83 7.12 -4.06 -45.96
N ILE A 84 8.34 -4.53 -46.26
CA ILE A 84 9.03 -4.22 -47.52
C ILE A 84 8.70 -5.28 -48.59
N PRO A 85 8.00 -4.93 -49.68
CA PRO A 85 7.44 -5.90 -50.62
C PRO A 85 8.48 -6.59 -51.53
N VAL A 86 9.68 -6.02 -51.67
CA VAL A 86 10.72 -6.52 -52.61
C VAL A 86 11.88 -7.22 -51.88
N LEU A 87 11.74 -7.45 -50.56
CA LEU A 87 12.77 -8.11 -49.77
C LEU A 87 13.02 -9.54 -50.28
N GLY A 88 14.25 -9.81 -50.72
CA GLY A 88 14.67 -11.13 -51.19
C GLY A 88 14.58 -11.35 -52.71
N GLN A 89 14.03 -10.40 -53.48
CA GLN A 89 14.18 -10.42 -54.93
C GLN A 89 15.51 -9.77 -55.31
N ARG A 90 16.53 -10.59 -55.62
CA ARG A 90 17.75 -10.09 -56.28
C ARG A 90 17.33 -9.61 -57.67
N PRO A 91 17.63 -8.37 -58.09
CA PRO A 91 17.45 -8.01 -59.49
C PRO A 91 18.23 -9.02 -60.33
N ALA A 92 17.59 -9.65 -61.30
CA ALA A 92 18.27 -10.53 -62.23
C ALA A 92 19.37 -9.68 -62.90
N GLU A 93 20.62 -10.07 -62.70
CA GLU A 93 21.76 -9.39 -63.29
C GLU A 93 21.62 -9.54 -64.82
N GLU A 94 21.50 -8.42 -65.52
CA GLU A 94 21.56 -8.34 -66.99
C GLU A 94 22.97 -8.65 -67.51
#